data_AF-A0A7N8XV14-F1
#
_entry.id   AF-A0A7N8XV14-F1
#
_cell.length_a   1.000
_cell.length_b   1.000
_cell.length_c   1.000
_cell.angle_alpha   90.00
_cell.angle_beta   90.00
_cell.angle_gamma   90.00
#
_symmetry.space_group_name_H-M   'P 1'
#
loop_
_entity.id
_entity.type
_entity.pdbx_description
1 polymer ?
#
loop_
_entity_poly.entity_id
_entity_poly.type
_entity_poly.pdbx_seq_one_letter_code
_entity_poly.pdbx_strand_id
1 'polypeptide(L)'
;MQQMETLDYINERPRHQQKRSRDRNPTGKGVIQLLFISFGVLCITQAILNVVLRLTLYVGKELNYLNCSSDNFCHYKTLQERVIALTRDISLLEESNSKLNNMLRTVREERDRLKMQLNDQSCCQCPADWMKINSRCYFLSRVSKNWEESRKDCQSKGADLVVINSAEEQTAIYRLNGESVLLFWIGLYNLDGTFKWVDGSALTVSFWQLGQPDGDPTNRQDCVESYHLNPVLANWNDAPCEKIQRWLCEKDPSSSS
;
A
#
# COMPACT_ATOMS: atom_id res chain seq x y z
N MET A 1 -53.44 17.24 -70.67
CA MET A 1 -52.41 16.74 -69.74
C MET A 1 -53.10 16.10 -68.54
N GLN A 2 -52.53 15.03 -67.97
CA GLN A 2 -52.49 14.66 -66.54
C GLN A 2 -53.79 14.68 -65.68
N GLN A 3 -54.05 13.76 -64.74
CA GLN A 3 -53.42 12.48 -64.38
C GLN A 3 -54.36 11.71 -63.41
N MET A 4 -54.00 10.45 -63.08
CA MET A 4 -54.23 9.77 -61.79
C MET A 4 -55.65 9.34 -61.30
N GLU A 5 -55.69 8.05 -60.93
CA GLU A 5 -56.21 7.44 -59.69
C GLU A 5 -57.71 7.13 -59.42
N THR A 6 -57.91 5.89 -58.89
CA THR A 6 -58.99 5.41 -57.97
C THR A 6 -60.45 5.36 -58.49
N LEU A 7 -61.33 4.43 -58.08
CA LEU A 7 -61.28 3.09 -57.44
C LEU A 7 -62.66 2.38 -57.71
N ASP A 8 -62.89 1.16 -57.19
CA ASP A 8 -64.20 0.52 -56.90
C ASP A 8 -65.12 0.07 -58.08
N TYR A 9 -66.14 -0.80 -57.93
CA TYR A 9 -66.36 -1.98 -57.04
C TYR A 9 -67.62 -2.81 -57.47
N ILE A 10 -67.44 -4.13 -57.73
CA ILE A 10 -68.38 -5.30 -57.70
C ILE A 10 -69.87 -5.21 -58.17
N ASN A 11 -70.29 -6.16 -59.05
CA ASN A 11 -71.52 -7.04 -59.01
C ASN A 11 -71.79 -7.73 -60.38
N GLU A 12 -72.66 -8.75 -60.57
CA GLU A 12 -72.91 -10.05 -59.88
C GLU A 12 -73.86 -10.99 -60.71
N ARG A 13 -73.49 -12.28 -60.92
CA ARG A 13 -74.37 -13.51 -61.04
C ARG A 13 -75.60 -13.56 -62.04
N PRO A 14 -76.49 -14.62 -62.12
CA PRO A 14 -76.39 -16.10 -61.90
C PRO A 14 -77.16 -17.05 -62.90
N ARG A 15 -77.07 -18.40 -62.65
CA ARG A 15 -77.95 -19.58 -63.05
C ARG A 15 -77.58 -20.37 -64.34
N HIS A 16 -77.88 -21.67 -64.60
CA HIS A 16 -78.02 -23.01 -63.92
C HIS A 16 -78.48 -24.06 -65.00
N GLN A 17 -78.49 -25.41 -64.96
CA GLN A 17 -78.17 -26.57 -64.05
C GLN A 17 -77.86 -27.84 -64.96
N GLN A 18 -78.03 -29.18 -64.78
CA GLN A 18 -78.58 -30.17 -63.81
C GLN A 18 -78.16 -31.66 -64.15
N LYS A 19 -77.89 -32.56 -63.16
CA LYS A 19 -78.14 -34.06 -63.04
C LYS A 19 -77.75 -35.09 -64.18
N ARG A 20 -77.66 -36.45 -64.03
CA ARG A 20 -77.34 -37.43 -62.92
C ARG A 20 -77.37 -38.95 -63.36
N SER A 21 -76.30 -39.75 -63.07
CA SER A 21 -76.22 -41.24 -62.77
C SER A 21 -76.45 -42.38 -63.81
N ARG A 22 -76.09 -43.70 -63.61
CA ARG A 22 -74.97 -44.48 -62.94
C ARG A 22 -75.32 -46.01 -62.80
N ASP A 23 -74.36 -46.97 -62.85
CA ASP A 23 -74.52 -48.36 -62.28
C ASP A 23 -73.19 -49.06 -61.79
N ARG A 24 -73.21 -50.31 -61.24
CA ARG A 24 -72.08 -51.03 -60.54
C ARG A 24 -72.05 -52.59 -60.59
N ASN A 25 -70.88 -53.19 -60.26
CA ASN A 25 -70.58 -54.66 -60.20
C ASN A 25 -69.96 -55.07 -58.80
N PRO A 26 -70.03 -56.33 -58.27
CA PRO A 26 -69.96 -56.55 -56.81
C PRO A 26 -68.73 -57.26 -56.17
N THR A 27 -67.73 -57.81 -56.86
CA THR A 27 -66.62 -58.56 -56.20
C THR A 27 -65.71 -57.70 -55.31
N GLY A 28 -65.69 -56.37 -55.51
CA GLY A 28 -64.94 -55.47 -54.64
C GLY A 28 -65.48 -55.36 -53.21
N LYS A 29 -66.74 -55.76 -52.93
CA LYS A 29 -67.43 -55.44 -51.67
C LYS A 29 -66.69 -55.88 -50.40
N GLY A 30 -66.20 -57.12 -50.33
CA GLY A 30 -65.51 -57.64 -49.14
C GLY A 30 -64.17 -56.94 -48.87
N VAL A 31 -63.37 -56.73 -49.92
CA VAL A 31 -62.10 -55.99 -49.83
C VAL A 31 -62.37 -54.53 -49.45
N ILE A 32 -63.38 -53.90 -50.04
CA ILE A 32 -63.80 -52.52 -49.71
C ILE A 32 -64.30 -52.42 -48.26
N GLN A 33 -65.02 -53.42 -47.72
CA GLN A 33 -65.39 -53.45 -46.31
C GLN A 33 -64.17 -53.61 -45.40
N LEU A 34 -63.23 -54.49 -45.72
CA LEU A 34 -61.98 -54.64 -44.95
C LEU A 34 -61.13 -53.36 -44.99
N LEU A 35 -61.08 -52.66 -46.13
CA LEU A 35 -60.44 -51.35 -46.27
C LEU A 35 -61.17 -50.25 -45.48
N PHE A 36 -62.51 -50.25 -45.42
CA PHE A 36 -63.24 -49.32 -44.57
C PHE A 36 -63.06 -49.62 -43.08
N ILE A 37 -62.96 -50.90 -42.69
CA ILE A 37 -62.68 -51.31 -41.30
C ILE A 37 -61.25 -50.91 -40.92
N SER A 38 -60.24 -51.19 -41.76
CA SER A 38 -58.85 -50.81 -41.47
C SER A 38 -58.66 -49.29 -41.49
N PHE A 39 -59.31 -48.56 -42.40
CA PHE A 39 -59.34 -47.10 -42.39
C PHE A 39 -60.02 -46.56 -41.12
N GLY A 40 -61.14 -47.15 -40.68
CA GLY A 40 -61.81 -46.79 -39.43
C GLY A 40 -60.92 -47.02 -38.20
N VAL A 41 -60.24 -48.17 -38.13
CA VAL A 41 -59.26 -48.46 -37.07
C VAL A 41 -58.09 -47.46 -37.12
N LEU A 42 -57.54 -47.16 -38.30
CA LEU A 42 -56.47 -46.18 -38.47
C LEU A 42 -56.90 -44.77 -38.01
N CYS A 43 -58.11 -44.34 -38.33
CA CYS A 43 -58.69 -43.08 -37.83
C CYS A 43 -58.83 -43.08 -36.31
N ILE A 44 -59.27 -44.20 -35.70
CA ILE A 44 -59.38 -44.33 -34.24
C ILE A 44 -57.99 -44.31 -33.59
N THR A 45 -57.01 -45.05 -34.12
CA THR A 45 -55.63 -45.03 -33.59
C THR A 45 -54.97 -43.66 -33.76
N GLN A 46 -55.22 -42.95 -34.86
CA GLN A 46 -54.71 -41.59 -35.05
C GLN A 46 -55.40 -40.58 -34.12
N ALA A 47 -56.71 -40.74 -33.86
CA ALA A 47 -57.42 -39.92 -32.89
C ALA A 47 -56.89 -40.15 -31.47
N ILE A 48 -56.70 -41.41 -31.05
CA ILE A 48 -56.10 -41.78 -29.76
C ILE A 48 -54.67 -41.24 -29.67
N LEU A 49 -53.83 -41.44 -30.70
CA LEU A 49 -52.46 -40.92 -30.73
C LEU A 49 -52.43 -39.39 -30.65
N ASN A 50 -53.33 -38.69 -31.34
CA ASN A 50 -53.45 -37.23 -31.26
C ASN A 50 -53.92 -36.75 -29.88
N VAL A 51 -54.80 -37.50 -29.21
CA VAL A 51 -55.27 -37.20 -27.83
C VAL A 51 -54.16 -37.47 -26.82
N VAL A 52 -53.48 -38.62 -26.91
CA VAL A 52 -52.33 -38.96 -26.06
C VAL A 52 -51.19 -37.96 -26.26
N LEU A 53 -50.87 -37.58 -27.51
CA LEU A 53 -49.86 -36.57 -27.82
C LEU A 53 -50.27 -35.18 -27.31
N ARG A 54 -51.55 -34.79 -27.40
CA ARG A 54 -52.04 -33.54 -26.80
C ARG A 54 -51.97 -33.60 -25.27
N LEU A 55 -52.25 -34.75 -24.64
CA LEU A 55 -52.14 -34.93 -23.19
C LEU A 55 -50.68 -34.90 -22.72
N THR A 56 -49.75 -35.57 -23.41
CA THR A 56 -48.32 -35.52 -23.05
C THR A 56 -47.68 -34.19 -23.39
N LEU A 57 -48.13 -33.46 -24.42
CA LEU A 57 -47.73 -32.08 -24.66
C LEU A 57 -48.38 -31.10 -23.65
N TYR A 58 -49.58 -31.37 -23.15
CA TYR A 58 -50.23 -30.54 -22.13
C TYR A 58 -49.56 -30.74 -20.76
N VAL A 59 -49.47 -31.99 -20.27
CA VAL A 59 -48.74 -32.36 -19.06
C VAL A 59 -47.25 -32.02 -19.17
N GLY A 60 -46.65 -32.17 -20.36
CA GLY A 60 -45.28 -31.74 -20.64
C GLY A 60 -45.11 -30.22 -20.66
N LYS A 61 -46.17 -29.45 -20.92
CA LYS A 61 -46.16 -27.98 -20.85
C LYS A 61 -46.35 -27.50 -19.41
N GLU A 62 -47.19 -28.15 -18.62
CA GLU A 62 -47.26 -27.97 -17.15
C GLU A 62 -45.89 -28.29 -16.50
N LEU A 63 -45.27 -29.41 -16.86
CA LEU A 63 -43.93 -29.80 -16.38
C LEU A 63 -42.81 -28.85 -16.84
N ASN A 64 -42.96 -28.16 -17.97
CA ASN A 64 -42.03 -27.09 -18.38
C ASN A 64 -42.38 -25.72 -17.75
N TYR A 65 -43.63 -25.49 -17.31
CA TYR A 65 -44.02 -24.32 -16.51
C TYR A 65 -43.54 -24.42 -15.06
N LEU A 66 -43.26 -25.63 -14.56
CA LEU A 66 -42.75 -25.90 -13.22
C LEU A 66 -41.37 -25.28 -12.89
N ASN A 67 -40.71 -24.59 -13.84
CA ASN A 67 -39.54 -23.74 -13.55
C ASN A 67 -39.92 -22.37 -12.93
N CYS A 68 -41.19 -21.94 -13.01
CA CYS A 68 -41.78 -20.93 -12.13
C CYS A 68 -43.31 -20.85 -12.27
N SER A 69 -44.06 -21.67 -11.52
CA SER A 69 -45.54 -21.61 -11.49
C SER A 69 -46.19 -21.82 -10.12
N SER A 70 -45.38 -21.84 -9.05
CA SER A 70 -45.84 -21.61 -7.68
C SER A 70 -45.08 -20.40 -7.15
N ASP A 71 -45.81 -19.38 -6.69
CA ASP A 71 -45.24 -18.12 -6.21
C ASP A 71 -44.17 -18.35 -5.12
N ASN A 72 -44.46 -19.30 -4.21
CA ASN A 72 -43.56 -19.78 -3.17
C ASN A 72 -42.22 -20.34 -3.72
N PHE A 73 -42.23 -21.02 -4.88
CA PHE A 73 -41.00 -21.58 -5.47
C PHE A 73 -40.16 -20.49 -6.15
N CYS A 74 -40.80 -19.55 -6.83
CA CYS A 74 -40.13 -18.37 -7.41
C CYS A 74 -39.52 -17.48 -6.32
N HIS A 75 -40.28 -17.26 -5.23
CA HIS A 75 -39.83 -16.55 -4.04
C HIS A 75 -38.64 -17.26 -3.38
N TYR A 76 -38.71 -18.60 -3.20
CA TYR A 76 -37.62 -19.40 -2.65
C TYR A 76 -36.34 -19.30 -3.48
N LYS A 77 -36.43 -19.38 -4.81
CA LYS A 77 -35.27 -19.23 -5.72
C LYS A 77 -34.64 -17.84 -5.61
N THR A 78 -35.46 -16.78 -5.62
CA THR A 78 -34.99 -15.39 -5.45
C THR A 78 -34.37 -15.17 -4.06
N LEU A 79 -34.90 -15.83 -3.04
CA LEU A 79 -34.34 -15.81 -1.68
C LEU A 79 -32.99 -16.54 -1.62
N GLN A 80 -32.82 -17.69 -2.27
CA GLN A 80 -31.53 -18.38 -2.39
C GLN A 80 -30.50 -17.52 -3.12
N GLU A 81 -30.86 -16.89 -4.24
CA GLU A 81 -29.96 -16.01 -5.00
C GLU A 81 -29.49 -14.81 -4.13
N ARG A 82 -30.39 -14.23 -3.32
CA ARG A 82 -30.06 -13.18 -2.34
C ARG A 82 -29.19 -13.67 -1.19
N VAL A 83 -29.44 -14.87 -0.65
CA VAL A 83 -28.59 -15.47 0.39
C VAL A 83 -27.17 -15.70 -0.15
N ILE A 84 -27.05 -16.25 -1.36
CA ILE A 84 -25.74 -16.49 -2.01
C ILE A 84 -25.00 -15.17 -2.26
N ALA A 85 -25.70 -14.09 -2.64
CA ALA A 85 -25.11 -12.75 -2.74
C ALA A 85 -24.61 -12.25 -1.36
N LEU A 86 -25.47 -12.28 -0.34
CA LEU A 86 -25.14 -11.83 1.01
C LEU A 86 -23.98 -12.63 1.64
N THR A 87 -23.86 -13.94 1.37
CA THR A 87 -22.71 -14.74 1.81
C THR A 87 -21.40 -14.28 1.17
N ARG A 88 -21.41 -13.84 -0.10
CA ARG A 88 -20.21 -13.23 -0.71
C ARG A 88 -19.88 -11.90 -0.05
N ASP A 89 -20.88 -11.04 0.16
CA ASP A 89 -20.69 -9.74 0.79
C ASP A 89 -20.12 -9.88 2.22
N ILE A 90 -20.60 -10.86 3.00
CA ILE A 90 -20.03 -11.23 4.31
C ILE A 90 -18.56 -11.62 4.17
N SER A 91 -18.20 -12.52 3.23
CA SER A 91 -16.79 -12.93 3.06
C SER A 91 -15.86 -11.78 2.66
N LEU A 92 -16.34 -10.82 1.86
CA LEU A 92 -15.60 -9.62 1.48
C LEU A 92 -15.44 -8.64 2.66
N LEU A 93 -16.45 -8.54 3.53
CA LEU A 93 -16.37 -7.77 4.77
C LEU A 93 -15.43 -8.43 5.79
N GLU A 94 -15.39 -9.75 5.88
CA GLU A 94 -14.44 -10.50 6.72
C GLU A 94 -12.99 -10.30 6.24
N GLU A 95 -12.73 -10.36 4.93
CA GLU A 95 -11.42 -10.03 4.35
C GLU A 95 -11.02 -8.57 4.65
N SER A 96 -11.94 -7.63 4.43
CA SER A 96 -11.71 -6.20 4.69
C SER A 96 -11.42 -5.92 6.17
N ASN A 97 -12.16 -6.57 7.08
CA ASN A 97 -11.92 -6.49 8.53
C ASN A 97 -10.57 -7.13 8.92
N SER A 98 -10.19 -8.25 8.31
CA SER A 98 -8.87 -8.86 8.51
C SER A 98 -7.75 -7.92 8.06
N LYS A 99 -7.90 -7.29 6.90
CA LYS A 99 -6.96 -6.28 6.38
C LYS A 99 -6.86 -5.06 7.28
N LEU A 100 -8.00 -4.53 7.76
CA LEU A 100 -8.03 -3.39 8.68
C LEU A 100 -7.37 -3.71 10.03
N ASN A 101 -7.62 -4.90 10.60
CA ASN A 101 -6.95 -5.34 11.83
C ASN A 101 -5.44 -5.49 11.66
N ASN A 102 -4.98 -5.96 10.50
CA ASN A 102 -3.55 -6.02 10.18
C ASN A 102 -2.91 -4.63 10.04
N MET A 103 -3.56 -3.67 9.36
CA MET A 103 -3.08 -2.28 9.32
C MET A 103 -3.06 -1.64 10.71
N LEU A 104 -4.09 -1.87 11.52
CA LEU A 104 -4.19 -1.38 12.89
C LEU A 104 -3.10 -1.96 13.80
N ARG A 105 -2.67 -3.21 13.57
CA ARG A 105 -1.51 -3.81 14.25
C ARG A 105 -0.22 -3.07 13.87
N THR A 106 0.06 -2.90 12.57
CA THR A 106 1.26 -2.17 12.10
C THR A 106 1.32 -0.75 12.66
N VAL A 107 0.22 0.02 12.60
CA VAL A 107 0.16 1.39 13.13
C VAL A 107 0.36 1.44 14.65
N ARG A 108 -0.06 0.41 15.39
CA ARG A 108 0.24 0.29 16.84
C ARG A 108 1.72 0.02 17.09
N GLU A 109 2.33 -0.89 16.33
CA GLU A 109 3.75 -1.22 16.41
C GLU A 109 4.64 -0.02 16.06
N GLU A 110 4.31 0.73 15.01
CA GLU A 110 4.99 1.98 14.64
C GLU A 110 4.83 3.06 15.71
N ARG A 111 3.59 3.29 16.19
CA ARG A 111 3.30 4.22 17.29
C ARG A 111 4.12 3.88 18.54
N ASP A 112 4.23 2.60 18.90
CA ASP A 112 4.90 2.21 20.14
C ASP A 112 6.44 2.19 19.98
N ARG A 113 6.98 1.97 18.77
CA ARG A 113 8.38 2.30 18.42
C ARG A 113 8.68 3.79 18.54
N LEU A 114 7.83 4.64 17.95
CA LEU A 114 7.95 6.09 18.01
C LEU A 114 7.84 6.62 19.45
N LYS A 115 6.95 6.05 20.27
CA LYS A 115 6.91 6.34 21.72
C LYS A 115 8.19 5.92 22.44
N MET A 116 8.80 4.78 22.09
CA MET A 116 10.07 4.36 22.69
C MET A 116 11.18 5.36 22.38
N GLN A 117 11.26 5.83 21.12
CA GLN A 117 12.17 6.89 20.69
C GLN A 117 11.87 8.24 21.37
N LEU A 118 10.60 8.58 21.61
CA LEU A 118 10.22 9.81 22.30
C LEU A 118 10.39 9.73 23.83
N ASN A 119 10.36 8.54 24.42
CA ASN A 119 10.55 8.32 25.85
C ASN A 119 12.04 8.35 26.25
N ASP A 120 12.96 8.07 25.33
CA ASP A 120 14.39 8.39 25.46
C ASP A 120 14.60 9.87 25.80
N GLN A 121 13.77 10.75 25.23
CA GLN A 121 13.75 12.18 25.49
C GLN A 121 13.25 12.57 26.91
N SER A 122 12.62 11.63 27.63
CA SER A 122 12.16 11.80 29.01
C SER A 122 13.20 11.36 30.05
N CYS A 123 14.14 10.48 29.69
CA CYS A 123 15.32 10.33 30.53
C CYS A 123 16.19 11.58 30.42
N CYS A 124 16.99 11.80 31.46
CA CYS A 124 18.32 12.34 31.28
C CYS A 124 18.31 13.79 30.70
N GLN A 125 18.09 14.76 31.58
CA GLN A 125 18.49 16.14 31.31
C GLN A 125 20.02 16.23 31.32
N CYS A 126 20.58 17.15 30.54
CA CYS A 126 22.01 17.42 30.64
C CYS A 126 22.36 18.07 32.00
N PRO A 127 23.58 17.87 32.53
CA PRO A 127 23.98 18.50 33.78
C PRO A 127 23.93 20.04 33.71
N ALA A 128 23.95 20.71 34.87
CA ALA A 128 24.08 22.17 34.92
C ALA A 128 25.33 22.65 34.15
N ASP A 129 25.22 23.78 33.46
CA ASP A 129 26.19 24.33 32.50
C ASP A 129 26.46 23.46 31.23
N TRP A 130 25.72 22.36 30.99
CA TRP A 130 25.76 21.61 29.71
C TRP A 130 24.56 21.94 28.81
N MET A 131 24.83 22.03 27.51
CA MET A 131 23.83 22.31 26.47
C MET A 131 23.30 21.00 25.88
N LYS A 132 21.97 20.80 25.87
CA LYS A 132 21.34 19.66 25.18
C LYS A 132 21.13 20.02 23.70
N ILE A 133 21.79 19.28 22.82
CA ILE A 133 21.55 19.32 21.37
C ILE A 133 21.16 17.91 20.93
N ASN A 134 20.00 17.78 20.30
CA ASN A 134 19.39 16.49 19.96
C ASN A 134 19.33 15.59 21.22
N SER A 135 19.88 14.37 21.16
CA SER A 135 20.00 13.44 22.30
C SER A 135 21.39 13.45 22.97
N ARG A 136 22.26 14.45 22.71
CA ARG A 136 23.62 14.53 23.30
C ARG A 136 23.78 15.79 24.16
N CYS A 137 24.70 15.74 25.12
CA CYS A 137 25.05 16.85 26.01
C CYS A 137 26.44 17.39 25.68
N TYR A 138 26.55 18.72 25.57
CA TYR A 138 27.77 19.41 25.17
C TYR A 138 28.24 20.43 26.22
N PHE A 139 29.54 20.50 26.48
CA PHE A 139 30.15 21.49 27.38
C PHE A 139 31.28 22.21 26.66
N LEU A 140 31.07 23.50 26.40
CA LEU A 140 32.08 24.40 25.85
C LEU A 140 32.88 25.03 26.98
N SER A 141 34.20 24.89 26.97
CA SER A 141 35.05 25.43 28.02
C SER A 141 35.00 26.97 28.11
N ARG A 142 35.26 27.50 29.31
CA ARG A 142 35.42 28.96 29.57
C ARG A 142 36.89 29.40 29.69
N VAL A 143 37.83 28.45 29.62
CA VAL A 143 39.29 28.68 29.64
C VAL A 143 39.92 27.88 28.50
N SER A 144 41.20 28.13 28.23
CA SER A 144 41.95 27.44 27.17
C SER A 144 43.02 26.50 27.74
N LYS A 145 43.29 25.40 27.05
CA LYS A 145 44.24 24.32 27.39
C LYS A 145 44.87 23.71 26.13
N ASN A 146 45.93 22.90 26.28
CA ASN A 146 46.40 22.06 25.17
C ASN A 146 45.39 20.91 24.89
N TRP A 147 45.54 20.17 23.78
CA TRP A 147 44.55 19.15 23.40
C TRP A 147 44.45 18.01 24.43
N GLU A 148 45.58 17.54 24.97
CA GLU A 148 45.61 16.42 25.91
C GLU A 148 45.01 16.80 27.28
N GLU A 149 45.33 17.99 27.79
CA GLU A 149 44.73 18.55 29.01
C GLU A 149 43.24 18.84 28.83
N SER A 150 42.80 19.23 27.63
CA SER A 150 41.39 19.41 27.27
C SER A 150 40.64 18.08 27.29
N ARG A 151 41.25 17.03 26.74
CA ARG A 151 40.69 15.67 26.77
C ARG A 151 40.55 15.14 28.20
N LYS A 152 41.60 15.28 29.01
CA LYS A 152 41.59 14.96 30.45
C LYS A 152 40.50 15.74 31.21
N ASP A 153 40.27 17.00 30.82
CA ASP A 153 39.21 17.83 31.41
C ASP A 153 37.80 17.30 31.09
N CYS A 154 37.55 16.83 29.86
CA CYS A 154 36.29 16.16 29.52
C CYS A 154 36.12 14.83 30.28
N GLN A 155 37.16 14.01 30.31
CA GLN A 155 37.15 12.71 31.00
C GLN A 155 36.86 12.86 32.50
N SER A 156 37.33 13.94 33.14
CA SER A 156 36.97 14.27 34.53
C SER A 156 35.47 14.52 34.79
N LYS A 157 34.64 14.67 33.75
CA LYS A 157 33.17 14.94 33.83
C LYS A 157 32.31 13.78 33.30
N GLY A 158 32.94 12.62 33.05
CA GLY A 158 32.28 11.47 32.42
C GLY A 158 31.94 11.72 30.95
N ALA A 159 32.85 12.40 30.23
CA ALA A 159 32.73 12.83 28.85
C ALA A 159 34.05 12.58 28.08
N ASP A 160 34.08 12.81 26.78
CA ASP A 160 35.32 12.98 26.03
C ASP A 160 35.23 14.23 25.13
N LEU A 161 36.24 14.53 24.34
CA LEU A 161 36.16 15.60 23.33
C LEU A 161 35.11 15.25 22.25
N VAL A 162 34.49 16.28 21.68
CA VAL A 162 33.39 16.13 20.72
C VAL A 162 33.75 15.28 19.49
N VAL A 163 32.88 14.35 19.13
CA VAL A 163 32.98 13.43 17.99
C VAL A 163 31.89 13.82 16.99
N ILE A 164 32.27 14.16 15.76
CA ILE A 164 31.35 14.79 14.81
C ILE A 164 31.17 13.88 13.59
N ASN A 165 30.11 13.06 13.63
CA ASN A 165 29.84 12.00 12.66
C ASN A 165 28.71 12.33 11.67
N SER A 166 28.13 13.55 11.74
CA SER A 166 27.10 13.99 10.78
C SER A 166 27.14 15.49 10.47
N ALA A 167 26.57 15.88 9.33
CA ALA A 167 26.48 17.29 8.93
C ALA A 167 25.46 18.06 9.77
N GLU A 168 24.42 17.37 10.24
CA GLU A 168 23.40 17.83 11.17
C GLU A 168 24.00 18.22 12.52
N GLU A 169 24.89 17.37 13.04
CA GLU A 169 25.63 17.57 14.30
C GLU A 169 26.62 18.72 14.20
N GLN A 170 27.47 18.73 13.16
CA GLN A 170 28.35 19.87 12.84
C GLN A 170 27.56 21.19 12.74
N THR A 171 26.40 21.18 12.07
CA THR A 171 25.53 22.36 11.90
C THR A 171 24.87 22.83 13.20
N ALA A 172 24.60 21.90 14.12
CA ALA A 172 24.05 22.23 15.44
C ALA A 172 25.14 22.74 16.39
N ILE A 173 26.32 22.10 16.42
CA ILE A 173 27.52 22.51 17.15
C ILE A 173 27.92 23.95 16.80
N TYR A 174 27.89 24.31 15.52
CA TYR A 174 28.19 25.67 15.04
C TYR A 174 27.33 26.76 15.69
N ARG A 175 26.17 26.42 16.25
CA ARG A 175 25.23 27.38 16.87
C ARG A 175 25.39 27.52 18.39
N LEU A 176 26.28 26.75 19.02
CA LEU A 176 26.30 26.50 20.47
C LEU A 176 26.31 27.75 21.37
N ASN A 177 26.98 28.84 20.99
CA ASN A 177 27.23 29.96 21.93
C ASN A 177 26.80 31.35 21.43
N GLY A 178 26.29 31.48 20.20
CA GLY A 178 25.97 32.79 19.58
C GLY A 178 27.17 33.73 19.33
N GLU A 179 28.33 33.46 19.92
CA GLU A 179 29.61 34.13 19.65
C GLU A 179 29.99 34.00 18.16
N SER A 180 30.25 35.13 17.52
CA SER A 180 30.66 35.21 16.11
C SER A 180 32.08 34.72 15.84
N VAL A 181 32.89 34.54 16.89
CA VAL A 181 34.27 34.02 16.81
C VAL A 181 34.45 32.98 17.91
N LEU A 182 34.53 31.72 17.52
CA LEU A 182 34.86 30.61 18.40
C LEU A 182 35.86 29.68 17.69
N LEU A 183 36.87 29.25 18.42
CA LEU A 183 37.89 28.30 17.97
C LEU A 183 38.14 27.33 19.12
N PHE A 184 38.02 26.03 18.85
CA PHE A 184 38.04 25.01 19.90
C PHE A 184 38.55 23.65 19.41
N TRP A 185 39.18 22.90 20.32
CA TRP A 185 39.57 21.51 20.09
C TRP A 185 38.36 20.58 19.94
N ILE A 186 38.45 19.69 18.95
CA ILE A 186 37.53 18.54 18.75
C ILE A 186 38.25 17.21 19.02
N GLY A 187 37.49 16.13 19.14
CA GLY A 187 37.97 14.79 19.44
C GLY A 187 38.62 14.05 18.26
N LEU A 188 38.97 14.74 17.18
CA LEU A 188 39.70 14.18 16.04
C LEU A 188 41.20 14.40 16.25
N TYR A 189 42.00 13.35 16.08
CA TYR A 189 43.46 13.40 16.20
C TYR A 189 44.13 12.46 15.20
N ASN A 190 45.36 12.78 14.80
CA ASN A 190 46.19 11.96 13.94
C ASN A 190 46.97 10.96 14.80
N LEU A 191 46.98 9.69 14.40
CA LEU A 191 47.84 8.66 14.96
C LEU A 191 48.59 7.97 13.82
N ASP A 192 49.90 8.24 13.74
CA ASP A 192 50.83 7.66 12.76
C ASP A 192 50.38 7.78 11.29
N GLY A 193 49.81 8.94 10.94
CA GLY A 193 49.32 9.25 9.60
C GLY A 193 47.85 8.90 9.36
N THR A 194 47.11 8.45 10.39
CA THR A 194 45.69 8.12 10.30
C THR A 194 44.86 8.92 11.30
N PHE A 195 43.93 9.75 10.82
CA PHE A 195 42.98 10.45 11.68
C PHE A 195 41.94 9.50 12.30
N LYS A 196 41.70 9.64 13.61
CA LYS A 196 40.80 8.81 14.44
C LYS A 196 40.05 9.67 15.46
N TRP A 197 38.87 9.25 15.84
CA TRP A 197 38.09 9.87 16.91
C TRP A 197 38.50 9.35 18.29
N VAL A 198 38.32 10.17 19.32
CA VAL A 198 38.61 9.83 20.73
C VAL A 198 37.85 8.60 21.26
N ASP A 199 36.68 8.30 20.71
CA ASP A 199 35.87 7.11 21.01
C ASP A 199 36.38 5.82 20.33
N GLY A 200 37.39 5.94 19.47
CA GLY A 200 37.95 4.84 18.67
C GLY A 200 37.24 4.61 17.33
N SER A 201 36.23 5.40 16.97
CA SER A 201 35.57 5.33 15.67
C SER A 201 36.46 5.86 14.53
N ALA A 202 36.21 5.36 13.33
CA ALA A 202 36.94 5.75 12.13
C ALA A 202 36.34 7.03 11.51
N LEU A 203 37.20 7.89 10.97
CA LEU A 203 36.77 9.08 10.24
C LEU A 203 36.06 8.68 8.94
N THR A 204 34.74 8.88 8.89
CA THR A 204 33.88 8.52 7.73
C THR A 204 33.32 9.73 6.98
N VAL A 205 33.16 10.86 7.65
CA VAL A 205 32.80 12.17 7.10
C VAL A 205 33.77 13.21 7.64
N SER A 206 34.06 14.28 6.88
CA SER A 206 35.00 15.32 7.32
C SER A 206 34.60 16.70 6.86
N PHE A 207 34.70 17.69 7.76
CA PHE A 207 34.39 19.09 7.49
C PHE A 207 35.64 19.97 7.48
N TRP A 208 36.72 19.48 6.85
CA TRP A 208 37.98 20.21 6.67
C TRP A 208 37.79 21.55 5.95
N GLN A 209 38.54 22.57 6.39
CA GLN A 209 38.72 23.81 5.64
C GLN A 209 39.43 23.51 4.30
N LEU A 210 39.16 24.33 3.27
CA LEU A 210 39.86 24.22 1.99
C LEU A 210 41.38 24.36 2.19
N GLY A 211 42.11 23.32 1.81
CA GLY A 211 43.56 23.19 2.00
C GLY A 211 43.97 22.24 3.13
N GLN A 212 43.05 21.90 4.04
CA GLN A 212 43.31 21.06 5.21
C GLN A 212 42.89 19.58 5.01
N PRO A 213 43.53 18.63 5.71
CA PRO A 213 44.68 18.83 6.59
C PRO A 213 45.99 19.01 5.81
N ASP A 214 46.77 20.04 6.15
CA ASP A 214 48.04 20.38 5.48
C ASP A 214 49.26 19.73 6.12
N GLY A 215 49.18 19.35 7.39
CA GLY A 215 50.15 18.49 8.07
C GLY A 215 51.59 19.02 8.04
N ASP A 216 51.80 20.31 8.34
CA ASP A 216 53.09 21.02 8.30
C ASP A 216 54.23 20.15 8.85
N PRO A 217 55.17 19.70 7.98
CA PRO A 217 56.26 18.83 8.39
C PRO A 217 57.27 19.54 9.32
N THR A 218 57.11 20.86 9.55
CA THR A 218 57.90 21.62 10.53
C THR A 218 57.26 21.67 11.93
N ASN A 219 55.95 21.42 12.08
CA ASN A 219 55.21 21.64 13.35
C ASN A 219 54.26 20.52 13.83
N ARG A 220 54.15 19.37 13.12
CA ARG A 220 53.42 18.15 13.55
C ARG A 220 52.01 18.43 14.09
N GLN A 221 51.09 18.75 13.17
CA GLN A 221 49.67 19.02 13.44
C GLN A 221 48.86 17.73 13.71
N ASP A 222 49.10 17.09 14.86
CA ASP A 222 48.41 15.84 15.20
C ASP A 222 47.01 16.03 15.84
N CYS A 223 46.55 17.25 16.11
CA CYS A 223 45.29 17.52 16.81
C CYS A 223 44.39 18.47 16.02
N VAL A 224 43.05 18.32 16.08
CA VAL A 224 42.13 19.09 15.22
C VAL A 224 41.30 20.12 15.99
N GLU A 225 41.27 21.35 15.49
CA GLU A 225 40.44 22.46 15.96
C GLU A 225 39.36 22.84 14.93
N SER A 226 38.26 23.46 15.38
CA SER A 226 37.12 23.88 14.54
C SER A 226 36.85 25.39 14.68
N TYR A 227 36.68 26.10 13.56
CA TYR A 227 36.63 27.57 13.51
C TYR A 227 35.26 28.13 13.06
N HIS A 228 34.54 28.82 13.94
CA HIS A 228 33.20 29.37 13.67
C HIS A 228 33.16 30.57 12.70
N LEU A 229 34.29 31.03 12.16
CA LEU A 229 34.33 32.05 11.10
C LEU A 229 34.39 31.46 9.68
N ASN A 230 34.68 30.16 9.56
CA ASN A 230 34.67 29.43 8.29
C ASN A 230 33.26 28.87 7.97
N PRO A 231 32.98 28.48 6.72
CA PRO A 231 31.72 27.83 6.37
C PRO A 231 31.43 26.60 7.24
N VAL A 232 30.18 26.45 7.68
CA VAL A 232 29.73 25.44 8.67
C VAL A 232 30.25 24.02 8.41
N LEU A 233 30.31 23.60 7.14
CA LEU A 233 30.71 22.24 6.73
C LEU A 233 32.13 22.17 6.14
N ALA A 234 32.96 23.20 6.36
CA ALA A 234 34.34 23.30 5.88
C ALA A 234 35.17 24.22 6.81
N ASN A 235 35.31 23.82 8.08
CA ASN A 235 35.92 24.64 9.13
C ASN A 235 36.90 23.94 10.09
N TRP A 236 37.19 22.65 9.91
CA TRP A 236 38.22 21.96 10.68
C TRP A 236 39.62 22.27 10.15
N ASN A 237 40.57 22.37 11.06
CA ASN A 237 41.98 22.65 10.80
C ASN A 237 42.82 21.77 11.74
N ASP A 238 43.82 21.07 11.23
CA ASP A 238 44.81 20.40 12.08
C ASP A 238 45.81 21.44 12.63
N ALA A 239 46.23 21.24 13.88
CA ALA A 239 47.00 22.20 14.67
C ALA A 239 47.99 21.47 15.59
N PRO A 240 49.12 22.08 15.97
CA PRO A 240 50.04 21.49 16.93
C PRO A 240 49.33 21.29 18.28
N CYS A 241 49.38 20.08 18.84
CA CYS A 241 48.60 19.70 20.02
C CYS A 241 48.84 20.58 21.26
N GLU A 242 50.00 21.24 21.34
CA GLU A 242 50.38 22.20 22.41
C GLU A 242 49.69 23.57 22.30
N LYS A 243 48.91 23.82 21.25
CA LYS A 243 48.18 25.09 21.07
C LYS A 243 47.10 25.25 22.15
N ILE A 244 47.13 26.39 22.85
CA ILE A 244 46.24 26.65 23.97
C ILE A 244 44.90 27.21 23.48
N GLN A 245 43.88 26.36 23.41
CA GLN A 245 42.54 26.67 22.87
C GLN A 245 41.41 26.30 23.84
N ARG A 246 40.21 26.86 23.62
CA ARG A 246 38.97 26.33 24.22
C ARG A 246 38.73 24.90 23.69
N TRP A 247 37.84 24.15 24.32
CA TRP A 247 37.49 22.80 23.86
C TRP A 247 36.00 22.52 24.06
N LEU A 248 35.48 21.59 23.27
CA LEU A 248 34.09 21.11 23.37
C LEU A 248 34.09 19.65 23.81
N CYS A 249 33.52 19.38 24.98
CA CYS A 249 33.25 18.02 25.45
C CYS A 249 31.86 17.58 25.01
N GLU A 250 31.68 16.27 24.83
CA GLU A 250 30.38 15.64 24.65
C GLU A 250 30.17 14.44 25.59
N LYS A 251 28.90 14.14 25.89
CA LYS A 251 28.50 12.87 26.53
C LYS A 251 27.05 12.51 26.26
N ASP A 252 26.74 11.23 26.45
CA ASP A 252 25.34 10.81 26.58
C ASP A 252 24.70 11.44 27.82
N PRO A 253 23.45 11.89 27.75
CA PRO A 253 22.70 12.36 28.91
C PRO A 253 22.64 11.34 30.07
N SER A 254 22.68 10.03 29.74
CA SER A 254 22.65 8.90 30.68
C SER A 254 23.98 8.61 31.39
N SER A 255 25.07 9.30 31.05
CA SER A 255 26.42 9.13 31.64
C SER A 255 26.57 9.65 33.09
N SER A 256 25.52 9.47 33.91
CA SER A 256 25.44 9.94 35.30
C SER A 256 24.96 8.80 36.19
N SER A 257 25.89 7.95 36.65
CA SER A 257 25.68 6.84 37.57
C SER A 257 26.97 6.56 38.36
#